data_AF-A0A4Z1KMX4-F1
#
_entry.id   AF-A0A4Z1KMX4-F1
#
_cell.length_a   1.000
_cell.length_b   1.000
_cell.length_c   1.000
_cell.angle_alpha   90.00
_cell.angle_beta   90.00
_cell.angle_gamma   90.00
#
_symmetry.space_group_name_H-M   'P 1'
#
loop_
_entity.id
_entity.type
_entity.pdbx_description
1 polymer ?
#
loop_
_entity_poly.entity_id
_entity_poly.type
_entity_poly.pdbx_seq_one_letter_code
_entity_poly.pdbx_strand_id
1 'polypeptide(L)'
;MAEVLHTEILENCSGSINKSCFANVRLPLQIMQTSAEVCAESKTGHFSIGSSDAPEIAKWIEETFIKRYDTMIITKYYSSRLWARISGQIYLEMADLEWAAQRLKDLRSRVEEGHWKRV
;
A
#
# COMPACT_ATOMS: atom_id res chain seq x y z
N MET A 1 -8.78 -2.65 -9.15
CA MET A 1 -7.91 -2.56 -7.96
C MET A 1 -8.22 -1.35 -7.07
N ALA A 2 -8.08 -0.10 -7.53
CA ALA A 2 -8.36 1.08 -6.68
C ALA A 2 -9.78 1.07 -6.10
N GLU A 3 -10.76 0.64 -6.90
CA GLU A 3 -12.15 0.44 -6.46
C GLU A 3 -12.28 -0.59 -5.33
N VAL A 4 -11.62 -1.75 -5.46
CA VAL A 4 -11.61 -2.83 -4.44
C VAL A 4 -10.98 -2.34 -3.12
N LEU A 5 -9.96 -1.49 -3.22
CA LEU A 5 -9.28 -0.90 -2.06
C LEU A 5 -10.02 0.32 -1.50
N HIS A 6 -11.02 0.84 -2.20
CA HIS A 6 -11.68 2.13 -1.93
C HIS A 6 -10.66 3.29 -1.82
N THR A 7 -9.71 3.33 -2.75
CA THR A 7 -8.64 4.33 -2.81
C THR A 7 -8.49 4.93 -4.22
N GLU A 8 -7.43 5.68 -4.44
CA GLU A 8 -7.18 6.45 -5.66
C GLU A 8 -5.91 5.98 -6.38
N ILE A 9 -5.81 6.34 -7.66
CA ILE A 9 -4.62 6.12 -8.49
C ILE A 9 -3.80 7.41 -8.49
N LEU A 10 -2.48 7.30 -8.42
CA LEU A 10 -1.57 8.44 -8.49
C LEU A 10 -1.64 9.06 -9.87
N GLU A 11 -1.92 10.35 -9.95
CA GLU A 11 -1.91 11.10 -11.20
C GLU A 11 -1.40 12.53 -10.97
N ASN A 12 -0.84 13.14 -12.01
CA ASN A 12 -0.45 14.54 -12.00
C ASN A 12 -1.47 15.41 -12.74
N CYS A 13 -1.34 16.74 -12.61
CA CYS A 13 -2.26 17.67 -13.28
C CYS A 13 -2.28 17.51 -14.82
N SER A 14 -1.19 17.02 -15.42
CA SER A 14 -1.11 16.78 -16.87
C SER A 14 -1.71 15.45 -17.33
N GLY A 15 -2.14 14.58 -16.41
CA GLY A 15 -2.69 13.26 -16.72
C GLY A 15 -1.70 12.31 -17.40
N SER A 16 -0.39 12.49 -17.16
CA SER A 16 0.65 11.77 -17.90
C SER A 16 1.18 10.53 -17.20
N ILE A 17 0.94 10.37 -15.89
CA ILE A 17 1.53 9.28 -15.10
C ILE A 17 0.93 7.94 -15.50
N ASN A 18 -0.38 7.88 -15.72
CA ASN A 18 -1.07 6.64 -16.08
C ASN A 18 -1.18 6.42 -17.60
N LYS A 19 -0.43 7.16 -18.42
CA LYS A 19 -0.30 6.91 -19.88
C LYS A 19 0.69 5.79 -20.20
N SER A 20 0.71 4.75 -19.39
CA SER A 20 1.54 3.56 -19.56
C SER A 20 0.81 2.33 -19.05
N CYS A 21 1.40 1.14 -19.20
CA CYS A 21 0.87 -0.08 -18.58
C CYS A 21 1.21 -0.17 -17.06
N PHE A 22 1.75 0.89 -16.46
CA PHE A 22 1.95 0.98 -15.02
C PHE A 22 0.91 1.88 -14.38
N ALA A 23 0.40 1.45 -13.22
CA ALA A 23 -0.46 2.26 -12.36
C ALA A 23 0.07 2.21 -10.93
N ASN A 24 0.02 3.33 -10.22
CA ASN A 24 0.35 3.39 -8.80
C ASN A 24 -0.94 3.59 -8.02
N VAL A 25 -1.34 2.59 -7.22
CA VAL A 25 -2.59 2.59 -6.46
C VAL A 25 -2.30 2.87 -4.99
N ARG A 26 -3.01 3.82 -4.40
CA ARG A 26 -2.85 4.16 -2.98
C ARG A 26 -3.31 3.00 -2.11
N LEU A 27 -2.53 2.66 -1.10
CA LEU A 27 -2.95 1.70 -0.08
C LEU A 27 -3.88 2.36 0.96
N PRO A 28 -4.88 1.62 1.48
CA PRO A 28 -5.82 2.12 2.48
C PRO A 28 -5.19 2.17 3.89
N LEU A 29 -4.04 2.82 4.02
CA LEU A 29 -3.31 3.03 5.27
C LEU A 29 -3.18 4.53 5.55
N GLN A 30 -3.43 4.93 6.79
CA GLN A 30 -3.32 6.32 7.20
C GLN A 30 -1.96 6.56 7.85
N ILE A 31 -1.14 7.40 7.20
CA ILE A 31 0.17 7.79 7.70
C ILE A 31 0.02 9.18 8.31
N MET A 32 0.26 9.28 9.61
CA MET A 32 0.34 10.57 10.28
C MET A 32 1.77 11.10 10.12
N GLN A 33 1.88 12.31 9.60
CA GLN A 33 3.12 13.06 9.72
C GLN A 33 3.21 13.55 11.16
N THR A 34 3.91 12.83 12.01
CA THR A 34 4.11 13.25 13.40
C THR A 34 5.48 13.87 13.58
N SER A 35 5.47 15.17 13.90
CA SER A 35 6.45 15.81 14.77
C SER A 35 6.14 15.58 16.25
N ALA A 36 5.22 14.68 16.60
CA ALA A 36 4.85 14.38 17.99
C ALA A 36 4.69 12.87 18.20
N GLU A 37 5.42 12.33 19.17
CA GLU A 37 5.30 10.96 19.65
C GLU A 37 3.84 10.63 19.99
N VAL A 38 3.20 9.71 19.26
CA VAL A 38 1.98 9.07 19.74
C VAL A 38 1.94 7.61 19.27
N CYS A 39 2.47 6.73 20.12
CA CYS A 39 1.90 5.41 20.33
C CYS A 39 0.68 5.59 21.24
N ALA A 40 -0.49 5.84 20.68
CA ALA A 40 -1.75 5.74 21.43
C ALA A 40 -2.90 5.48 20.48
N GLU A 41 -3.70 4.48 20.83
CA GLU A 41 -5.00 4.18 20.26
C GLU A 41 -5.80 5.49 20.12
N SER A 42 -5.96 5.96 18.89
CA SER A 42 -6.93 7.02 18.64
C SER A 42 -8.31 6.44 18.98
N LYS A 43 -9.11 7.21 19.73
CA LYS A 43 -10.44 6.85 20.28
C LYS A 43 -11.52 6.49 19.22
N THR A 44 -11.09 6.21 17.99
CA THR A 44 -11.88 5.87 16.81
C THR A 44 -11.48 4.52 16.20
N GLY A 45 -10.56 3.76 16.81
CA GLY A 45 -10.12 2.45 16.30
C GLY A 45 -9.22 2.54 15.06
N HIS A 46 -8.64 3.72 14.79
CA HIS A 46 -7.76 3.93 13.64
C HIS A 46 -6.30 3.80 14.10
N PHE A 47 -5.60 2.82 13.54
CA PHE A 47 -4.16 2.65 13.71
C PHE A 47 -3.41 3.73 12.93
N SER A 48 -2.61 4.52 13.63
CA SER A 48 -1.84 5.61 13.03
C SER A 48 -0.39 5.20 12.86
N ILE A 49 0.07 5.18 11.61
CA ILE A 49 1.47 4.87 11.26
C ILE A 49 2.27 6.17 11.25
N GLY A 50 3.41 6.22 11.95
CA GLY A 50 4.34 7.34 11.87
C GLY A 50 5.01 7.42 10.50
N SER A 51 5.30 8.62 10.01
CA SER A 51 5.97 8.79 8.71
C SER A 51 7.38 8.16 8.64
N SER A 52 8.06 8.01 9.78
CA SER A 52 9.34 7.30 9.89
C SER A 52 9.24 5.81 9.55
N ASP A 53 8.08 5.22 9.84
CA ASP A 53 7.85 3.78 9.76
C ASP A 53 7.35 3.39 8.36
N ALA A 54 6.86 4.35 7.59
CA ALA A 54 6.27 4.11 6.28
C ALA A 54 7.22 3.43 5.27
N PRO A 55 8.52 3.78 5.16
CA PRO A 55 9.45 3.06 4.28
C PRO A 55 9.67 1.61 4.71
N GLU A 56 9.71 1.34 6.01
CA GLU A 56 9.87 -0.01 6.57
C GLU A 56 8.63 -0.87 6.29
N ILE A 57 7.43 -0.31 6.49
CA ILE A 57 6.17 -0.95 6.13
C ILE A 57 6.11 -1.24 4.63
N ALA A 58 6.53 -0.30 3.78
CA ALA A 58 6.57 -0.52 2.33
C ALA A 58 7.46 -1.72 1.97
N LYS A 59 8.63 -1.82 2.60
CA LYS A 59 9.55 -2.95 2.43
C LYS A 59 8.94 -4.25 2.94
N TRP A 60 8.31 -4.24 4.11
CA TRP A 60 7.66 -5.41 4.68
C TRP A 60 6.52 -5.95 3.81
N ILE A 61 5.73 -5.05 3.20
CA ILE A 61 4.68 -5.44 2.23
C ILE A 61 5.33 -6.17 1.05
N GLU A 62 6.36 -5.58 0.44
CA GLU A 62 7.09 -6.18 -0.69
C GLU A 62 7.67 -7.56 -0.34
N GLU A 63 8.36 -7.67 0.79
CA GLU A 63 8.89 -8.95 1.29
C GLU A 63 7.80 -9.99 1.58
N THR A 64 6.65 -9.55 2.09
CA THR A 64 5.51 -10.44 2.37
C THR A 64 4.94 -11.01 1.08
N PHE A 65 4.83 -10.20 0.01
CA PHE A 65 4.41 -10.71 -1.28
C PHE A 65 5.39 -11.75 -1.83
N ILE A 66 6.70 -11.50 -1.71
CA ILE A 66 7.72 -12.44 -2.18
C ILE A 66 7.63 -13.75 -1.38
N LYS A 67 7.66 -13.66 -0.04
CA LYS A 67 7.77 -14.84 0.84
C LYS A 67 6.48 -15.66 0.91
N ARG A 68 5.31 -15.01 0.87
CA ARG A 68 4.01 -15.67 1.12
C ARG A 68 3.20 -15.96 -0.14
N TYR A 69 3.37 -15.13 -1.15
CA TYR A 69 2.51 -15.14 -2.34
C TYR A 69 3.27 -15.41 -3.63
N ASP A 70 4.59 -15.65 -3.55
CA ASP A 70 5.47 -15.93 -4.69
C ASP A 70 5.31 -14.90 -5.83
N THR A 71 5.14 -13.64 -5.45
CA THR A 71 5.00 -12.52 -6.38
C THR A 71 5.58 -11.26 -5.77
N MET A 72 5.69 -10.18 -6.55
CA MET A 72 6.29 -8.94 -6.10
C MET A 72 5.38 -7.76 -6.45
N ILE A 73 4.98 -7.01 -5.42
CA ILE A 73 4.31 -5.72 -5.57
C ILE A 73 5.21 -4.66 -4.96
N ILE A 74 5.83 -3.86 -5.83
CA ILE A 74 6.69 -2.75 -5.39
C ILE A 74 5.81 -1.73 -4.67
N THR A 75 6.13 -1.48 -3.41
CA THR A 75 5.42 -0.50 -2.58
C THR A 75 6.38 0.61 -2.20
N LYS A 76 5.95 1.88 -2.35
CA LYS A 76 6.76 3.05 -2.00
C LYS A 76 5.97 4.06 -1.19
N TYR A 77 6.65 4.68 -0.23
CA TYR A 77 6.15 5.85 0.48
C TYR A 77 6.44 7.11 -0.34
N TYR A 78 5.40 7.84 -0.71
CA TYR A 78 5.49 9.09 -1.48
C TYR A 78 4.32 10.00 -1.14
N SER A 79 4.59 11.30 -0.93
CA SER A 79 3.56 12.30 -0.59
C SER A 79 2.63 11.86 0.55
N SER A 80 3.23 11.43 1.68
CA SER A 80 2.52 10.99 2.89
C SER A 80 1.59 9.80 2.72
N ARG A 81 1.77 9.02 1.66
CA ARG A 81 0.92 7.88 1.29
C ARG A 81 1.79 6.70 0.85
N LEU A 82 1.28 5.49 1.03
CA LEU A 82 1.88 4.28 0.46
C LEU A 82 1.21 3.97 -0.87
N TRP A 83 2.04 3.68 -1.87
CA TRP A 83 1.61 3.40 -3.23
C TRP A 83 2.12 2.05 -3.66
N ALA A 84 1.21 1.17 -4.06
CA ALA A 84 1.54 -0.09 -4.72
C ALA A 84 1.60 0.12 -6.23
N ARG A 85 2.75 -0.17 -6.84
CA ARG A 85 2.93 -0.11 -8.29
C ARG A 85 2.51 -1.44 -8.91
N ILE A 86 1.60 -1.37 -9.84
CA ILE A 86 1.08 -2.50 -10.61
C ILE A 86 1.52 -2.36 -12.06
N SER A 87 1.88 -3.49 -12.65
CA SER A 87 2.32 -3.61 -14.03
C SER A 87 1.29 -4.44 -14.79
N GLY A 88 0.48 -3.79 -15.62
CA GLY A 88 -0.32 -4.48 -16.63
C GLY A 88 0.62 -5.20 -17.59
N GLN A 89 0.35 -6.47 -17.84
CA GLN A 89 1.10 -7.32 -18.76
C GLN A 89 0.11 -8.09 -19.63
N ILE A 90 0.54 -8.47 -20.83
CA ILE A 90 -0.33 -9.14 -21.83
C ILE A 90 -0.84 -10.51 -21.38
N TYR A 91 -0.22 -11.09 -20.35
CA TYR A 91 -0.58 -12.39 -19.78
C TYR A 91 -1.36 -12.27 -18.46
N LEU A 92 -1.71 -11.05 -18.04
CA LEU A 92 -2.51 -10.81 -16.84
C LEU A 92 -3.92 -10.41 -17.22
N GLU A 93 -4.88 -10.89 -16.43
CA GLU A 93 -6.30 -10.58 -16.56
C GLU A 93 -6.78 -9.74 -15.37
N MET A 94 -8.04 -9.30 -15.44
CA MET A 94 -8.67 -8.54 -14.36
C MET A 94 -8.69 -9.32 -13.04
N ALA A 95 -8.87 -10.64 -13.11
CA ALA A 95 -8.87 -11.53 -11.96
C ALA A 95 -7.54 -11.48 -11.17
N ASP A 96 -6.40 -11.34 -11.84
CA ASP A 96 -5.09 -11.23 -11.19
C ASP A 96 -4.97 -9.92 -10.40
N LEU A 97 -5.49 -8.83 -10.98
CA LEU A 97 -5.49 -7.51 -10.35
C LEU A 97 -6.47 -7.44 -9.17
N GLU A 98 -7.60 -8.12 -9.26
CA GLU A 98 -8.56 -8.25 -8.16
C GLU A 98 -7.98 -9.10 -7.04
N TRP A 99 -7.34 -10.22 -7.36
CA TRP A 99 -6.64 -11.05 -6.38
C TRP A 99 -5.58 -10.25 -5.64
N ALA A 100 -4.73 -9.50 -6.36
CA ALA A 100 -3.71 -8.65 -5.76
C ALA A 100 -4.32 -7.57 -4.84
N ALA A 101 -5.45 -6.98 -5.24
CA ALA A 101 -6.18 -6.01 -4.44
C ALA A 101 -6.69 -6.61 -3.12
N GLN A 102 -7.25 -7.82 -3.16
CA GLN A 102 -7.71 -8.52 -1.96
C GLN A 102 -6.54 -8.84 -1.02
N ARG A 103 -5.40 -9.31 -1.56
CA ARG A 103 -4.21 -9.56 -0.71
C ARG A 103 -3.69 -8.29 -0.05
N LEU A 104 -3.67 -7.16 -0.77
CA LEU A 104 -3.29 -5.86 -0.21
C LEU A 104 -4.27 -5.40 0.88
N LYS A 105 -5.57 -5.67 0.71
CA LYS A 105 -6.59 -5.40 1.72
C LYS A 105 -6.37 -6.22 2.99
N ASP A 106 -6.04 -7.50 2.87
CA ASP A 106 -5.73 -8.37 4.02
C ASP A 106 -4.46 -7.93 4.76
N LEU A 107 -3.44 -7.48 4.01
CA LEU A 107 -2.20 -6.99 4.62
C LEU A 107 -2.41 -5.70 5.40
N ARG A 108 -3.40 -4.87 5.05
CA ARG A 108 -3.75 -3.67 5.82
C ARG A 108 -3.95 -4.02 7.30
N SER A 109 -4.82 -4.98 7.62
CA SER A 109 -5.10 -5.37 9.00
C SER A 109 -3.85 -5.88 9.72
N ARG A 110 -2.96 -6.61 9.02
CA ARG A 110 -1.69 -7.08 9.59
C ARG A 110 -0.70 -5.95 9.85
N VAL A 111 -0.73 -4.89 9.03
CA VAL A 111 0.06 -3.68 9.29
C VAL A 111 -0.48 -2.96 10.52
N GLU A 112 -1.81 -2.87 10.65
CA GLU A 112 -2.50 -2.29 11.81
C GLU A 112 -2.25 -3.08 13.11
N GLU A 113 -2.07 -4.40 13.01
CA GLU A 113 -1.65 -5.26 14.13
C GLU A 113 -0.14 -5.20 14.43
N GLY A 114 0.65 -4.45 13.64
CA GLY A 114 2.08 -4.26 13.87
C GLY A 114 2.98 -5.45 13.50
N HIS A 115 2.54 -6.36 12.60
CA HIS A 115 3.33 -7.54 12.20
C HIS A 115 4.68 -7.17 11.56
N TRP A 116 4.78 -5.98 10.99
CA TRP A 116 6.00 -5.47 10.37
C TRP A 116 7.11 -5.16 11.38
N LYS A 117 6.79 -4.94 12.66
CA LYS A 117 7.79 -4.71 13.73
C LYS A 117 8.44 -5.99 14.26
N ARG A 118 7.92 -7.16 13.88
CA ARG A 118 8.33 -8.47 14.44
C ARG A 118 9.33 -9.22 13.54
N VAL A 119 9.86 -8.55 12.51
CA VAL A 119 10.79 -9.13 11.53
C VAL A 119 12.20 -8.61 11.77
#